data_AF-A0A163BZQ8-F1
#
_entry.id   AF-A0A163BZQ8-F1
#
_cell.length_a   1.000
_cell.length_b   1.000
_cell.length_c   1.000
_cell.angle_alpha   90.00
_cell.angle_beta   90.00
_cell.angle_gamma   90.00
#
_symmetry.space_group_name_H-M   'P 1'
#
loop_
_entity.id
_entity.type
_entity.pdbx_description
1 polymer ?
#
loop_
_entity_poly.entity_id
_entity_poly.type
_entity_poly.pdbx_seq_one_letter_code
_entity_poly.pdbx_strand_id
1 'polypeptide(L)'
;MSSLTIEQWIYALQTRFSFAELPDSSNPYVKAMHTFQSFTNDIASALRDNDTIDLEVIDKDMLHRIYDGLPSFYQYESFRDWVKDATLKHPHRRTLKQYQWLCIVGAQQQKPSKSKADLVHMILEAGEWPYVWARGAYDTENLLKDPESQWFFRNKNGIKAAKRNKDDHGGSCLICANNFDAGIHLPQRAPCGHCQCRRCFQESLKYALGVYSCAFCRACLVCGGHACQHHVIPHDEAPPHPLGEFLKAGHYLCADSCTVMEPLHGLTPERYWTLREFTRKNRSMLTKVLWLLAHNLAPEHRVQVEQERDDLYTLLESKVETARKSSDL
;
A
#
# COMPACT_ATOMS: atom_id res chain seq x y z
N MET A 1 19.58 -2.01 21.59
CA MET A 1 20.40 -0.85 21.15
C MET A 1 20.43 0.14 22.32
N SER A 2 21.56 0.79 22.60
CA SER A 2 21.62 1.81 23.66
C SER A 2 20.74 3.01 23.28
N SER A 3 19.89 3.47 24.20
CA SER A 3 19.02 4.63 23.98
C SER A 3 19.84 5.88 23.63
N LEU A 4 19.49 6.59 22.56
CA LEU A 4 20.16 7.84 22.20
C LEU A 4 19.91 8.93 23.27
N THR A 5 20.88 9.82 23.50
CA THR A 5 20.67 11.06 24.27
C THR A 5 19.82 12.06 23.47
N ILE A 6 19.34 13.12 24.11
CA ILE A 6 18.57 14.18 23.44
C ILE A 6 19.41 14.83 22.34
N GLU A 7 20.69 15.10 22.61
CA GLU A 7 21.64 15.69 21.65
C GLU A 7 21.88 14.76 20.46
N GLN A 8 21.99 13.45 20.72
CA GLN A 8 22.13 12.45 19.67
C GLN A 8 20.87 12.35 18.80
N TRP A 9 19.68 12.49 19.40
CA TRP A 9 18.42 12.56 18.67
C TRP A 9 18.32 13.82 17.80
N ILE A 10 18.63 15.00 18.36
CA ILE A 10 18.67 16.26 17.60
C ILE A 10 19.60 16.12 16.39
N TYR A 11 20.81 15.60 16.61
CA TYR A 11 21.78 15.34 15.55
C TYR A 11 21.21 14.37 14.50
N ALA A 12 20.65 13.23 14.93
CA ALA A 12 20.10 12.22 14.02
C ALA A 12 18.92 12.77 13.20
N LEU A 13 17.99 13.51 13.81
CA LEU A 13 16.84 14.10 13.12
C LEU A 13 17.27 15.12 12.07
N GLN A 14 18.36 15.84 12.31
CA GLN A 14 18.85 16.88 11.40
C GLN A 14 19.77 16.36 10.31
N THR A 15 20.39 15.21 10.52
CA THR A 15 21.40 14.68 9.60
C THR A 15 21.00 13.36 8.96
N ARG A 16 20.49 12.40 9.73
CA ARG A 16 20.19 11.01 9.30
C ARG A 16 18.75 10.81 8.87
N PHE A 17 17.81 11.53 9.50
CA PHE A 17 16.38 11.46 9.21
C PHE A 17 15.86 12.73 8.51
N SER A 18 16.76 13.43 7.84
CA SER A 18 16.48 14.65 7.08
C SER A 18 16.99 14.52 5.66
N PHE A 19 16.25 15.08 4.71
CA PHE A 19 16.70 15.27 3.34
C PHE A 19 17.53 16.56 3.24
N ALA A 20 18.72 16.49 2.63
CA ALA A 20 19.56 17.67 2.42
C ALA A 20 18.89 18.72 1.51
N GLU A 21 18.24 18.24 0.45
CA GLU A 21 17.42 19.05 -0.45
C GLU A 21 16.29 18.15 -0.98
N LEU A 22 15.07 18.67 -0.96
CA LEU A 22 13.92 18.04 -1.59
C LEU A 22 13.52 18.84 -2.82
N PRO A 23 13.27 18.19 -3.97
CA PRO A 23 12.75 18.86 -5.16
C PRO A 23 11.40 19.54 -4.92
N ASP A 24 10.97 20.29 -5.93
CA ASP A 24 9.66 20.94 -5.92
C ASP A 24 8.50 19.96 -5.64
N SER A 25 7.50 20.47 -4.93
CA SER A 25 6.37 19.70 -4.37
C SER A 25 5.24 19.41 -5.37
N SER A 26 5.42 19.74 -6.66
CA SER A 26 4.45 19.39 -7.72
C SER A 26 4.19 17.88 -7.83
N ASN A 27 5.19 17.05 -7.49
CA ASN A 27 4.98 15.61 -7.31
C ASN A 27 4.35 15.33 -5.93
N PRO A 28 3.17 14.68 -5.86
CA PRO A 28 2.48 14.45 -4.59
C PRO A 28 3.24 13.57 -3.61
N TYR A 29 4.11 12.67 -4.08
CA TYR A 29 4.96 11.87 -3.19
C TYR A 29 6.04 12.74 -2.54
N VAL A 30 6.60 13.69 -3.29
CA VAL A 30 7.57 14.67 -2.77
C VAL A 30 6.89 15.62 -1.78
N LYS A 31 5.65 16.04 -2.06
CA LYS A 31 4.83 16.81 -1.10
C LYS A 31 4.61 16.04 0.22
N ALA A 32 4.35 14.73 0.14
CA ALA A 32 4.23 13.89 1.33
C ALA A 32 5.56 13.77 2.10
N MET A 33 6.70 13.67 1.38
CA MET A 33 8.04 13.71 1.98
C MET A 33 8.32 15.06 2.66
N HIS A 34 8.00 16.20 2.04
CA HIS A 34 8.08 17.53 2.66
C HIS A 34 7.22 17.62 3.93
N THR A 35 6.02 17.06 3.90
CA THR A 35 5.14 17.02 5.09
C THR A 35 5.82 16.26 6.23
N PHE A 36 6.39 15.09 5.96
CA PHE A 36 7.10 14.30 6.96
C PHE A 36 8.37 15.01 7.44
N GLN A 37 9.11 15.67 6.54
CA GLN A 37 10.28 16.47 6.90
C GLN A 37 9.92 17.63 7.83
N SER A 38 8.78 18.29 7.62
CA SER A 38 8.26 19.32 8.53
C SER A 38 8.04 18.74 9.92
N PHE A 39 7.38 17.58 10.02
CA PHE A 39 7.19 16.89 11.29
C PHE A 39 8.54 16.57 11.97
N THR A 40 9.51 16.02 11.24
CA THR A 40 10.88 15.77 11.77
C THR A 40 11.54 17.06 12.29
N ASN A 41 11.42 18.16 11.54
CA ASN A 41 12.00 19.45 11.92
C ASN A 41 11.33 20.02 13.17
N ASP A 42 10.01 19.87 13.29
CA ASP A 42 9.24 20.30 14.47
C ASP A 42 9.73 19.55 15.72
N ILE A 43 9.97 18.24 15.63
CA ILE A 43 10.57 17.43 16.72
C ILE A 43 11.96 17.94 17.06
N ALA A 44 12.83 18.13 16.06
CA ALA A 44 14.20 18.56 16.30
C ALA A 44 14.26 19.97 16.93
N SER A 45 13.33 20.86 16.56
CA SER A 45 13.20 22.19 17.19
C SER A 45 12.73 22.06 18.64
N ALA A 46 11.67 21.27 18.90
CA ALA A 46 11.15 21.07 20.25
C ALA A 46 12.19 20.50 21.20
N LEU A 47 13.01 19.53 20.76
CA LEU A 47 14.11 18.96 21.53
C LEU A 47 15.21 19.98 21.86
N ARG A 48 15.52 20.92 20.95
CA ARG A 48 16.55 21.95 21.14
C ARG A 48 16.14 23.01 22.16
N ASP A 49 14.86 23.33 22.24
CA ASP A 49 14.34 24.36 23.15
C ASP A 49 14.45 23.96 24.63
N ASN A 50 14.98 22.77 24.94
CA ASN A 50 15.38 22.28 26.26
C ASN A 50 14.29 22.33 27.34
N ASP A 51 13.04 22.28 26.90
CA ASP A 51 11.83 22.27 27.73
C ASP A 51 11.63 20.83 28.26
N THR A 52 12.43 20.47 29.25
CA THR A 52 12.62 19.10 29.77
C THR A 52 11.34 18.43 30.28
N ILE A 53 10.31 19.19 30.65
CA ILE A 53 9.12 18.66 31.35
C ILE A 53 8.20 17.83 30.43
N ASP A 54 8.11 18.13 29.14
CA ASP A 54 7.20 17.42 28.22
C ASP A 54 7.91 16.38 27.33
N LEU A 55 9.24 16.46 27.19
CA LEU A 55 10.02 15.50 26.39
C LEU A 55 10.38 14.23 27.18
N GLU A 56 10.32 14.25 28.51
CA GLU A 56 10.32 13.02 29.32
C GLU A 56 9.11 12.12 29.01
N VAL A 57 8.00 12.71 28.54
CA VAL A 57 6.80 11.97 28.09
C VAL A 57 7.02 11.29 26.74
N ILE A 58 7.90 11.84 25.91
CA ILE A 58 8.37 11.16 24.70
C ILE A 58 9.42 10.15 25.14
N ASP A 59 8.92 8.98 25.53
CA ASP A 59 9.73 7.78 25.72
C ASP A 59 10.74 7.71 24.56
N LYS A 60 12.04 7.58 24.88
CA LYS A 60 13.11 7.49 23.88
C LYS A 60 12.84 6.35 22.90
N ASP A 61 12.11 5.32 23.35
CA ASP A 61 11.66 4.22 22.51
C ASP A 61 10.63 4.65 21.46
N MET A 62 9.88 5.73 21.67
CA MET A 62 8.87 6.23 20.74
C MET A 62 9.48 6.77 19.45
N LEU A 63 10.56 7.56 19.57
CA LEU A 63 11.28 8.06 18.40
C LEU A 63 11.95 6.91 17.64
N HIS A 64 12.51 5.92 18.35
CA HIS A 64 13.00 4.68 17.72
C HIS A 64 11.88 3.96 16.96
N ARG A 65 10.70 3.80 17.58
CA ARG A 65 9.51 3.21 16.94
C ARG A 65 9.03 3.97 15.72
N ILE A 66 9.28 5.27 15.60
CA ILE A 66 8.90 6.06 14.42
C ILE A 66 9.96 5.92 13.31
N TYR A 67 11.23 6.10 13.65
CA TYR A 67 12.30 6.27 12.66
C TYR A 67 13.03 4.97 12.27
N ASP A 68 13.11 3.99 13.15
CA ASP A 68 13.82 2.74 12.85
C ASP A 68 13.07 1.96 11.75
N GLY A 69 13.81 1.39 10.80
CA GLY A 69 13.24 0.65 9.67
C GLY A 69 12.62 1.53 8.56
N LEU A 70 12.70 2.85 8.66
CA LEU A 70 12.46 3.72 7.50
C LEU A 70 13.59 3.58 6.47
N PRO A 71 13.32 3.82 5.17
CA PRO A 71 14.38 3.89 4.16
C PRO A 71 15.39 5.01 4.47
N SER A 72 16.59 4.90 3.89
CA SER A 72 17.62 5.93 4.05
C SER A 72 17.20 7.26 3.44
N PHE A 73 17.29 8.35 4.21
CA PHE A 73 17.02 9.71 3.75
C PHE A 73 18.09 10.24 2.79
N TYR A 74 19.26 9.58 2.73
CA TYR A 74 20.30 9.88 1.75
C TYR A 74 20.00 9.31 0.35
N GLN A 75 19.02 8.41 0.23
CA GLN A 75 18.65 7.76 -1.03
C GLN A 75 17.28 8.27 -1.49
N TYR A 76 17.24 9.53 -1.95
CA TYR A 76 16.02 10.23 -2.35
C TYR A 76 15.10 9.38 -3.26
N GLU A 77 15.63 8.83 -4.35
CA GLU A 77 14.86 8.05 -5.32
C GLU A 77 14.23 6.81 -4.68
N SER A 78 15.02 6.06 -3.88
CA SER A 78 14.54 4.87 -3.18
C SER A 78 13.48 5.20 -2.13
N PHE A 79 13.65 6.30 -1.38
CA PHE A 79 12.67 6.76 -0.42
C PHE A 79 11.37 7.19 -1.13
N ARG A 80 11.47 7.94 -2.23
CA ARG A 80 10.33 8.38 -3.03
C ARG A 80 9.55 7.18 -3.58
N ASP A 81 10.23 6.16 -4.08
CA ASP A 81 9.60 4.94 -4.60
C ASP A 81 8.93 4.15 -3.47
N TRP A 82 9.51 4.12 -2.27
CA TRP A 82 8.88 3.55 -1.07
C TRP A 82 7.62 4.32 -0.66
N VAL A 83 7.62 5.65 -0.69
CA VAL A 83 6.45 6.51 -0.42
C VAL A 83 5.36 6.27 -1.47
N LYS A 84 5.74 6.18 -2.75
CA LYS A 84 4.83 5.85 -3.84
C LYS A 84 4.16 4.50 -3.60
N ASP A 85 4.95 3.47 -3.30
CA ASP A 85 4.45 2.14 -2.99
C ASP A 85 3.49 2.14 -1.78
N ALA A 86 3.87 2.79 -0.68
CA ALA A 86 3.03 2.95 0.51
C ALA A 86 1.67 3.58 0.18
N THR A 87 1.69 4.67 -0.59
CA THR A 87 0.51 5.47 -0.96
C THR A 87 -0.47 4.68 -1.82
N LEU A 88 0.05 3.91 -2.77
CA LEU A 88 -0.75 3.18 -3.77
C LEU A 88 -1.22 1.82 -3.27
N LYS A 89 -0.52 1.21 -2.30
CA LYS A 89 -0.89 -0.08 -1.70
C LYS A 89 -2.21 -0.01 -0.92
N HIS A 90 -2.95 -1.12 -0.99
CA HIS A 90 -4.07 -1.40 -0.10
C HIS A 90 -3.63 -1.34 1.37
N PRO A 91 -4.42 -0.79 2.32
CA PRO A 91 -4.04 -0.67 3.73
C PRO A 91 -3.54 -1.98 4.36
N HIS A 92 -4.24 -3.08 4.14
CA HIS A 92 -3.86 -4.42 4.65
C HIS A 92 -2.62 -5.04 3.98
N ARG A 93 -2.05 -4.40 2.95
CA ARG A 93 -0.82 -4.85 2.26
C ARG A 93 0.40 -3.98 2.61
N ARG A 94 0.19 -2.90 3.34
CA ARG A 94 1.28 -2.02 3.76
C ARG A 94 2.06 -2.70 4.86
N THR A 95 3.38 -2.52 4.83
CA THR A 95 4.18 -2.84 6.01
C THR A 95 3.77 -1.90 7.15
N LEU A 96 4.08 -2.31 8.38
CA LEU A 96 3.90 -1.48 9.57
C LEU A 96 4.43 -0.05 9.36
N LYS A 97 5.66 0.08 8.87
CA LYS A 97 6.32 1.38 8.68
C LYS A 97 5.66 2.23 7.60
N GLN A 98 5.18 1.61 6.52
CA GLN A 98 4.41 2.31 5.49
C GLN A 98 3.11 2.87 6.06
N TYR A 99 2.40 2.10 6.89
CA TYR A 99 1.17 2.54 7.54
C TYR A 99 1.44 3.70 8.51
N GLN A 100 2.39 3.51 9.44
CA GLN A 100 2.75 4.50 10.45
C GLN A 100 3.15 5.83 9.80
N TRP A 101 4.05 5.79 8.81
CA TRP A 101 4.49 6.98 8.09
C TRP A 101 3.34 7.73 7.41
N LEU A 102 2.42 7.02 6.74
CA LEU A 102 1.26 7.63 6.10
C LEU A 102 0.28 8.26 7.11
N CYS A 103 0.16 7.68 8.30
CA CYS A 103 -0.64 8.27 9.37
C CYS A 103 0.01 9.56 9.91
N ILE A 104 1.34 9.60 10.08
CA ILE A 104 2.08 10.85 10.45
C ILE A 104 1.80 11.93 9.41
N VAL A 105 2.01 11.62 8.13
CA VAL A 105 1.79 12.57 7.04
C VAL A 105 0.34 13.05 6.99
N GLY A 106 -0.62 12.13 7.17
CA GLY A 106 -2.04 12.47 7.20
C GLY A 106 -2.41 13.39 8.36
N ALA A 107 -1.91 13.09 9.56
CA ALA A 107 -2.14 13.90 10.76
C ALA A 107 -1.55 15.31 10.60
N GLN A 108 -0.28 15.41 10.17
CA GLN A 108 0.40 16.68 9.95
C GLN A 108 -0.24 17.52 8.82
N GLN A 109 -0.84 16.89 7.79
CA GLN A 109 -1.60 17.61 6.76
C GLN A 109 -2.94 18.17 7.26
N GLN A 110 -3.65 17.41 8.11
CA GLN A 110 -4.96 17.81 8.61
C GLN A 110 -4.86 18.85 9.71
N LYS A 111 -3.92 18.64 10.64
CA LYS A 111 -3.67 19.50 11.78
C LYS A 111 -2.16 19.64 11.93
N PRO A 112 -1.51 20.57 11.21
CA PRO A 112 -0.10 20.86 11.39
C PRO A 112 0.19 21.15 12.86
N SER A 113 1.32 20.68 13.36
CA SER A 113 1.76 20.86 14.74
C SER A 113 2.06 22.34 15.02
N LYS A 114 1.04 23.11 15.40
CA LYS A 114 1.17 24.56 15.68
C LYS A 114 1.65 24.85 17.10
N SER A 115 1.57 23.87 17.98
CA SER A 115 1.99 23.95 19.38
C SER A 115 2.78 22.71 19.77
N LYS A 116 3.59 22.81 20.83
CA LYS A 116 4.32 21.66 21.40
C LYS A 116 3.37 20.54 21.83
N ALA A 117 2.23 20.89 22.43
CA ALA A 117 1.22 19.92 22.86
C ALA A 117 0.65 19.12 21.68
N ASP A 118 0.40 19.77 20.53
CA ASP A 118 -0.06 19.08 19.31
C ASP A 118 1.00 18.09 18.80
N LEU A 119 2.27 18.48 18.84
CA LEU A 119 3.39 17.64 18.41
C LEU A 119 3.56 16.41 19.32
N VAL A 120 3.56 16.59 20.64
CA VAL A 120 3.64 15.49 21.61
C VAL A 120 2.49 14.52 21.41
N HIS A 121 1.26 15.03 21.25
CA HIS A 121 0.10 14.20 20.97
C HIS A 121 0.28 13.38 19.69
N MET A 122 0.76 13.98 18.61
CA MET A 122 1.01 13.27 17.35
C MET A 122 2.09 12.19 17.49
N ILE A 123 3.15 12.43 18.27
CA ILE A 123 4.20 11.43 18.55
C ILE A 123 3.62 10.25 19.34
N LEU A 124 2.80 10.52 20.36
CA LEU A 124 2.13 9.48 21.15
C LEU A 124 1.19 8.64 20.28
N GLU A 125 0.34 9.28 19.46
CA GLU A 125 -0.51 8.57 18.50
C GLU A 125 0.31 7.73 17.51
N ALA A 126 1.45 8.27 17.05
CA ALA A 126 2.34 7.54 16.17
C ALA A 126 2.93 6.28 16.80
N GLY A 127 3.11 6.29 18.12
CA GLY A 127 3.48 5.15 18.93
C GLY A 127 2.44 4.03 18.99
N GLU A 128 1.16 4.37 18.88
CA GLU A 128 0.02 3.45 18.99
C GLU A 128 -0.40 2.84 17.64
N TRP A 129 -0.07 3.49 16.53
CA TRP A 129 -0.41 2.99 15.19
C TRP A 129 0.10 1.58 14.86
N PRO A 130 1.22 1.07 15.40
CA PRO A 130 1.56 -0.33 15.24
C PRO A 130 0.50 -1.30 15.71
N TYR A 131 -0.13 -1.02 16.85
CA TYR A 131 -1.22 -1.85 17.36
C TYR A 131 -2.48 -1.72 16.49
N VAL A 132 -2.81 -0.49 16.05
CA VAL A 132 -3.93 -0.24 15.14
C VAL A 132 -3.75 -0.98 13.81
N TRP A 133 -2.55 -0.91 13.24
CA TRP A 133 -2.19 -1.60 12.01
C TRP A 133 -2.28 -3.12 12.19
N ALA A 134 -1.67 -3.67 13.24
CA ALA A 134 -1.66 -5.10 13.50
C ALA A 134 -3.08 -5.66 13.60
N ARG A 135 -3.98 -5.01 14.34
CA ARG A 135 -5.39 -5.43 14.44
C ARG A 135 -6.09 -5.57 13.09
N GLY A 136 -5.79 -4.71 12.12
CA GLY A 136 -6.39 -4.77 10.79
C GLY A 136 -5.65 -5.71 9.84
N ALA A 137 -4.33 -5.66 9.83
CA ALA A 137 -3.47 -6.43 8.92
C ALA A 137 -3.44 -7.92 9.27
N TYR A 138 -3.54 -8.25 10.56
CA TYR A 138 -3.51 -9.61 11.10
C TYR A 138 -4.90 -10.17 11.42
N ASP A 139 -5.96 -9.42 11.11
CA ASP A 139 -7.31 -9.95 11.16
C ASP A 139 -7.44 -11.17 10.24
N THR A 140 -7.98 -12.27 10.76
CA THR A 140 -7.99 -13.56 10.06
C THR A 140 -8.83 -13.49 8.79
N GLU A 141 -9.98 -12.80 8.81
CA GLU A 141 -10.82 -12.67 7.62
C GLU A 141 -10.12 -11.87 6.51
N ASN A 142 -9.36 -10.85 6.89
CA ASN A 142 -8.53 -10.07 5.98
C ASN A 142 -7.31 -10.84 5.46
N LEU A 143 -6.72 -11.73 6.27
CA LEU A 143 -5.57 -12.54 5.87
C LEU A 143 -5.91 -13.58 4.81
N LEU A 144 -7.08 -14.21 4.93
CA LEU A 144 -7.55 -15.25 4.02
C LEU A 144 -7.82 -14.74 2.59
N LYS A 145 -7.92 -13.42 2.40
CA LYS A 145 -8.20 -12.79 1.11
C LYS A 145 -7.01 -11.97 0.65
N ASP A 146 -6.69 -12.06 -0.65
CA ASP A 146 -5.75 -11.12 -1.26
C ASP A 146 -6.47 -9.79 -1.53
N PRO A 147 -5.98 -8.67 -0.99
CA PRO A 147 -6.61 -7.39 -1.26
C PRO A 147 -6.47 -7.01 -2.74
N GLU A 148 -7.51 -6.39 -3.29
CA GLU A 148 -7.54 -5.97 -4.69
C GLU A 148 -6.45 -4.92 -4.98
N SER A 149 -5.78 -5.05 -6.13
CA SER A 149 -4.74 -4.10 -6.58
C SER A 149 -5.31 -2.71 -6.89
N GLN A 150 -6.58 -2.61 -7.28
CA GLN A 150 -7.23 -1.37 -7.71
C GLN A 150 -7.94 -0.60 -6.57
N TRP A 151 -7.71 -0.99 -5.31
CA TRP A 151 -8.35 -0.38 -4.13
C TRP A 151 -8.22 1.14 -4.08
N PHE A 152 -7.07 1.67 -4.50
CA PHE A 152 -6.79 3.10 -4.51
C PHE A 152 -7.86 3.91 -5.27
N PHE A 153 -8.35 3.37 -6.40
CA PHE A 153 -9.38 4.01 -7.22
C PHE A 153 -10.78 3.91 -6.61
N ARG A 154 -11.04 2.89 -5.79
CA ARG A 154 -12.34 2.68 -5.16
C ARG A 154 -12.54 3.54 -3.91
N ASN A 155 -11.47 3.88 -3.18
CA ASN A 155 -11.63 4.36 -1.80
C ASN A 155 -11.07 5.75 -1.47
N LYS A 156 -9.95 6.20 -2.09
CA LYS A 156 -9.32 7.47 -1.66
C LYS A 156 -9.11 8.52 -2.74
N ASN A 157 -8.81 8.15 -4.00
CA ASN A 157 -8.29 9.12 -4.96
C ASN A 157 -8.71 8.89 -6.43
N GLY A 158 -9.61 7.95 -6.70
CA GLY A 158 -10.07 7.71 -8.07
C GLY A 158 -11.20 8.65 -8.45
N ILE A 159 -12.41 8.10 -8.45
CA ILE A 159 -13.58 8.75 -9.00
C ILE A 159 -14.70 8.79 -7.96
N LYS A 160 -15.17 10.00 -7.64
CA LYS A 160 -16.28 10.20 -6.71
C LYS A 160 -17.60 10.01 -7.44
N ALA A 161 -18.61 9.48 -6.75
CA ALA A 161 -19.98 9.52 -7.25
C ALA A 161 -20.31 10.98 -7.56
N ALA A 162 -20.69 11.27 -8.80
CA ALA A 162 -21.08 12.61 -9.18
C ALA A 162 -22.37 12.92 -8.41
N LYS A 163 -22.36 13.96 -7.57
CA LYS A 163 -23.62 14.48 -7.01
C LYS A 163 -24.49 14.90 -8.19
N ARG A 164 -25.76 14.49 -8.20
CA ARG A 164 -26.78 14.97 -9.14
C ARG A 164 -27.06 16.46 -8.87
N ASN A 165 -26.09 17.33 -9.11
CA ASN A 165 -26.41 18.71 -9.42
C ASN A 165 -26.89 18.69 -10.87
N LYS A 166 -28.09 19.21 -11.10
CA LYS A 166 -28.88 18.98 -12.31
C LYS A 166 -28.26 19.50 -13.61
N ASP A 167 -27.17 20.28 -13.55
CA ASP A 167 -26.83 21.17 -14.66
C ASP A 167 -25.50 20.86 -15.38
N ASP A 168 -24.74 19.83 -15.00
CA ASP A 168 -23.31 19.79 -15.38
C ASP A 168 -22.85 18.62 -16.29
N HIS A 169 -23.61 17.52 -16.44
CA HIS A 169 -23.07 16.26 -17.02
C HIS A 169 -23.90 15.56 -18.10
N GLY A 170 -25.00 16.17 -18.55
CA GLY A 170 -25.96 15.47 -19.40
C GLY A 170 -26.66 14.30 -18.68
N GLY A 171 -27.71 13.75 -19.31
CA GLY A 171 -28.48 12.64 -18.74
C GLY A 171 -27.85 11.25 -18.93
N SER A 172 -26.76 11.15 -19.70
CA SER A 172 -26.21 9.89 -20.18
C SER A 172 -24.68 9.87 -20.21
N CYS A 173 -24.13 8.66 -20.19
CA CYS A 173 -22.70 8.44 -20.32
C CYS A 173 -22.24 8.62 -21.77
N LEU A 174 -21.27 9.51 -22.00
CA LEU A 174 -20.73 9.75 -23.35
C LEU A 174 -19.93 8.57 -23.94
N ILE A 175 -19.61 7.54 -23.16
CA ILE A 175 -18.86 6.36 -23.63
C ILE A 175 -19.82 5.27 -24.14
N CYS A 176 -20.83 4.89 -23.35
CA CYS A 176 -21.77 3.82 -23.72
C CYS A 176 -23.14 4.32 -24.16
N ALA A 177 -23.37 5.64 -24.17
CA ALA A 177 -24.64 6.31 -24.45
C ALA A 177 -25.81 5.96 -23.50
N ASN A 178 -25.61 5.11 -22.49
CA ASN A 178 -26.66 4.76 -21.53
C ASN A 178 -26.95 5.90 -20.55
N ASN A 179 -28.23 6.04 -20.19
CA ASN A 179 -28.67 7.00 -19.17
C ASN A 179 -28.08 6.67 -17.80
N PHE A 180 -27.79 7.71 -17.02
CA PHE A 180 -27.27 7.54 -15.67
C PHE A 180 -28.35 7.05 -14.70
N ASP A 181 -28.07 5.92 -14.03
CA ASP A 181 -28.95 5.28 -13.05
C ASP A 181 -28.24 5.10 -11.69
N ALA A 182 -28.93 4.53 -10.69
CA ALA A 182 -28.34 4.24 -9.38
C ALA A 182 -27.53 2.92 -9.34
N GLY A 183 -27.52 2.17 -10.44
CA GLY A 183 -26.94 0.83 -10.54
C GLY A 183 -25.60 0.84 -11.28
N ILE A 184 -25.53 0.06 -12.36
CA ILE A 184 -24.29 -0.13 -13.13
C ILE A 184 -23.89 1.12 -13.92
N HIS A 185 -24.83 2.03 -14.19
CA HIS A 185 -24.57 3.29 -14.89
C HIS A 185 -24.49 4.48 -13.94
N LEU A 186 -24.14 4.27 -12.66
CA LEU A 186 -23.92 5.37 -11.72
C LEU A 186 -22.87 6.37 -12.24
N PRO A 187 -23.16 7.68 -12.31
CA PRO A 187 -22.24 8.67 -12.82
C PRO A 187 -21.06 8.87 -11.86
N GLN A 188 -19.89 8.96 -12.45
CA GLN A 188 -18.61 8.92 -11.77
C GLN A 188 -17.72 10.04 -12.35
N ARG A 189 -17.33 11.02 -11.51
CA ARG A 189 -16.54 12.21 -11.91
C ARG A 189 -15.05 12.03 -11.63
N ALA A 190 -14.23 12.03 -12.68
CA ALA A 190 -12.77 11.98 -12.59
C ALA A 190 -12.18 13.28 -12.02
N PRO A 191 -10.93 13.29 -11.52
CA PRO A 191 -10.28 14.49 -10.99
C PRO A 191 -10.20 15.65 -12.02
N CYS A 192 -10.14 15.34 -13.31
CA CYS A 192 -10.16 16.31 -14.40
C CYS A 192 -11.57 16.88 -14.71
N GLY A 193 -12.60 16.52 -13.95
CA GLY A 193 -13.98 17.01 -14.11
C GLY A 193 -14.88 16.20 -15.05
N HIS A 194 -14.32 15.37 -15.93
CA HIS A 194 -15.11 14.54 -16.85
C HIS A 194 -15.92 13.47 -16.12
N CYS A 195 -17.12 13.20 -16.62
CA CYS A 195 -18.01 12.17 -16.10
C CYS A 195 -18.16 10.98 -17.05
N GLN A 196 -18.14 9.78 -16.46
CA GLN A 196 -18.43 8.51 -17.12
C GLN A 196 -19.26 7.64 -16.18
N CYS A 197 -19.92 6.60 -16.69
CA CYS A 197 -20.64 5.69 -15.83
C CYS A 197 -19.70 4.68 -15.16
N ARG A 198 -20.13 4.11 -14.03
CA ARG A 198 -19.38 3.12 -13.25
C ARG A 198 -18.89 1.94 -14.09
N ARG A 199 -19.75 1.39 -14.96
CA ARG A 199 -19.37 0.29 -15.85
C ARG A 199 -18.23 0.67 -16.80
N CYS A 200 -18.36 1.79 -17.53
CA CYS A 200 -17.33 2.24 -18.47
C CYS A 200 -16.01 2.55 -17.76
N PHE A 201 -16.07 3.07 -16.53
CA PHE A 201 -14.88 3.26 -15.72
C PHE A 201 -14.21 1.94 -15.35
N GLN A 202 -14.97 0.97 -14.84
CA GLN A 202 -14.45 -0.35 -14.47
C GLN A 202 -13.80 -1.06 -15.66
N GLU A 203 -14.42 -0.99 -16.84
CA GLU A 203 -13.81 -1.50 -18.08
C GLU A 203 -12.52 -0.76 -18.41
N SER A 204 -12.50 0.57 -18.31
CA SER A 204 -11.28 1.36 -18.55
C SER A 204 -10.14 0.98 -17.59
N LEU A 205 -10.45 0.71 -16.32
CA LEU A 205 -9.46 0.25 -15.34
C LEU A 205 -8.94 -1.16 -15.66
N LYS A 206 -9.78 -2.04 -16.20
CA LYS A 206 -9.41 -3.41 -16.56
C LYS A 206 -8.38 -3.46 -17.70
N TYR A 207 -8.49 -2.56 -18.67
CA TYR A 207 -7.56 -2.48 -19.81
C TYR A 207 -6.40 -1.49 -19.61
N ALA A 208 -6.39 -0.76 -18.50
CA ALA A 208 -5.30 0.15 -18.18
C ALA A 208 -4.06 -0.67 -17.75
N LEU A 209 -3.01 -0.65 -18.57
CA LEU A 209 -1.72 -1.31 -18.33
C LEU A 209 -0.88 -0.57 -17.27
N GLY A 210 -1.47 -0.34 -16.09
CA GLY A 210 -0.86 0.41 -14.99
C GLY A 210 -0.84 1.94 -15.15
N VAL A 211 -1.19 2.45 -16.33
CA VAL A 211 -1.38 3.89 -16.59
C VAL A 211 -2.87 4.20 -16.64
N TYR A 212 -3.36 4.88 -15.61
CA TYR A 212 -4.77 5.15 -15.44
C TYR A 212 -5.08 6.60 -15.85
N SER A 213 -5.63 6.74 -17.05
CA SER A 213 -5.97 8.04 -17.64
C SER A 213 -7.47 8.16 -17.93
N CYS A 214 -8.01 9.38 -17.81
CA CYS A 214 -9.37 9.71 -18.21
C CYS A 214 -9.56 9.39 -19.69
N ALA A 215 -10.66 8.70 -20.03
CA ALA A 215 -10.97 8.31 -21.41
C ALA A 215 -11.14 9.51 -22.36
N PHE A 216 -11.55 10.67 -21.84
CA PHE A 216 -11.82 11.88 -22.64
C PHE A 216 -10.58 12.73 -22.89
N CYS A 217 -9.87 13.11 -21.83
CA CYS A 217 -8.78 14.09 -21.93
C CYS A 217 -7.40 13.53 -21.57
N ARG A 218 -7.30 12.22 -21.30
CA ARG A 218 -6.07 11.52 -20.92
C ARG A 218 -5.39 12.05 -19.65
N ALA A 219 -6.07 12.91 -18.89
CA ALA A 219 -5.61 13.33 -17.57
C ALA A 219 -5.48 12.13 -16.62
N CYS A 220 -4.50 12.18 -15.73
CA CYS A 220 -4.28 11.15 -14.73
C CYS A 220 -5.50 10.98 -13.81
N LEU A 221 -5.95 9.75 -13.62
CA LEU A 221 -7.07 9.42 -12.74
C LEU A 221 -6.74 9.52 -11.24
N VAL A 222 -5.49 9.84 -10.89
CA VAL A 222 -5.04 10.03 -9.52
C VAL A 222 -4.92 11.52 -9.15
N CYS A 223 -4.24 12.31 -9.98
CA CYS A 223 -4.01 13.73 -9.70
C CYS A 223 -4.72 14.72 -10.62
N GLY A 224 -5.36 14.25 -11.70
CA GLY A 224 -6.01 15.12 -12.69
C GLY A 224 -5.06 15.84 -13.66
N GLY A 225 -3.73 15.73 -13.48
CA GLY A 225 -2.75 16.32 -14.37
C GLY A 225 -2.67 15.61 -15.73
N HIS A 226 -2.49 16.38 -16.81
CA HIS A 226 -2.19 15.84 -18.13
C HIS A 226 -0.76 15.30 -18.19
N ALA A 227 -0.54 14.23 -18.95
CA ALA A 227 0.78 13.59 -19.12
C ALA A 227 1.50 13.23 -17.80
N CYS A 228 0.76 12.89 -16.74
CA CYS A 228 1.37 12.53 -15.46
C CYS A 228 2.21 11.25 -15.57
N GLN A 229 3.48 11.34 -15.22
CA GLN A 229 4.41 10.20 -15.20
C GLN A 229 4.56 9.58 -13.79
N HIS A 230 4.02 10.23 -12.75
CA HIS A 230 4.24 9.82 -11.37
C HIS A 230 3.29 8.69 -10.91
N HIS A 231 2.05 8.65 -11.40
CA HIS A 231 1.02 7.71 -10.96
C HIS A 231 0.87 6.50 -11.88
N VAL A 232 1.95 5.75 -12.02
CA VAL A 232 1.90 4.38 -12.55
C VAL A 232 1.62 3.46 -11.38
N ILE A 233 0.43 2.86 -11.35
CA ILE A 233 0.03 1.88 -10.34
C ILE A 233 0.28 0.49 -10.94
N PRO A 234 1.22 -0.30 -10.41
CA PRO A 234 1.46 -1.64 -10.92
C PRO A 234 0.18 -2.47 -10.85
N HIS A 235 -0.18 -3.08 -11.98
CA HIS A 235 -1.26 -4.06 -12.03
C HIS A 235 -0.66 -5.45 -11.89
N ASP A 236 -1.16 -6.26 -10.96
CA ASP A 236 -0.82 -7.69 -10.91
C ASP A 236 -1.33 -8.33 -12.21
N GLU A 237 -0.48 -9.01 -13.01
CA GLU A 237 -0.89 -9.56 -14.31
C GLU A 237 -2.14 -10.46 -14.25
N ALA A 238 -2.34 -11.12 -13.10
CA ALA A 238 -3.54 -11.84 -12.72
C ALA A 238 -3.77 -11.71 -11.20
N PRO A 239 -4.99 -11.92 -10.69
CA PRO A 239 -5.22 -11.99 -9.25
C PRO A 239 -4.34 -13.09 -8.63
N PRO A 240 -3.72 -12.86 -7.46
CA PRO A 240 -2.89 -13.87 -6.83
C PRO A 240 -3.69 -15.15 -6.54
N HIS A 241 -3.13 -16.32 -6.86
CA HIS A 241 -3.71 -17.60 -6.49
C HIS A 241 -3.85 -17.68 -4.96
N PRO A 242 -5.02 -18.05 -4.38
CA PRO A 242 -5.23 -17.98 -2.93
C PRO A 242 -4.16 -18.74 -2.13
N LEU A 243 -3.54 -18.08 -1.13
CA LEU A 243 -2.47 -18.70 -0.35
C LEU A 243 -2.95 -19.97 0.37
N GLY A 244 -4.17 -19.98 0.91
CA GLY A 244 -4.71 -21.16 1.59
C GLY A 244 -4.91 -22.36 0.67
N GLU A 245 -5.26 -22.15 -0.61
CA GLU A 245 -5.36 -23.24 -1.60
C GLU A 245 -3.98 -23.83 -1.89
N PHE A 246 -2.98 -22.97 -2.08
CA PHE A 246 -1.59 -23.37 -2.25
C PHE A 246 -1.06 -24.18 -1.06
N LEU A 247 -1.30 -23.71 0.17
CA LEU A 247 -0.84 -24.39 1.39
C LEU A 247 -1.50 -25.76 1.60
N LYS A 248 -2.76 -25.92 1.15
CA LYS A 248 -3.45 -27.22 1.17
C LYS A 248 -2.88 -28.20 0.15
N ALA A 249 -2.57 -27.73 -1.06
CA ALA A 249 -2.16 -28.58 -2.18
C ALA A 249 -0.83 -29.31 -1.93
N GLY A 250 0.15 -28.65 -1.31
CA GLY A 250 1.45 -29.28 -1.05
C GLY A 250 1.59 -29.97 0.31
N HIS A 251 0.48 -30.27 1.00
CA HIS A 251 0.48 -30.97 2.30
C HIS A 251 1.44 -30.39 3.35
N TYR A 252 1.79 -29.09 3.25
CA TYR A 252 2.87 -28.45 4.03
C TYR A 252 2.71 -28.53 5.54
N LEU A 253 1.51 -28.89 6.01
CA LEU A 253 1.06 -28.64 7.37
C LEU A 253 0.42 -29.85 8.02
N CYS A 254 0.38 -31.01 7.34
CA CYS A 254 0.16 -32.24 8.07
C CYS A 254 0.64 -33.51 7.37
N ALA A 255 1.61 -34.18 8.01
CA ALA A 255 1.89 -35.57 7.73
C ALA A 255 0.86 -36.50 8.40
N ASP A 256 0.38 -36.23 9.63
CA ASP A 256 -0.41 -37.24 10.37
C ASP A 256 -1.46 -36.76 11.41
N SER A 257 -1.75 -35.46 11.61
CA SER A 257 -2.59 -35.07 12.78
C SER A 257 -3.31 -33.70 12.78
N CYS A 258 -3.72 -33.12 11.65
CA CYS A 258 -4.48 -31.87 11.62
C CYS A 258 -5.89 -32.14 11.14
N THR A 259 -6.69 -32.71 12.05
CA THR A 259 -8.15 -32.73 11.96
C THR A 259 -8.78 -31.39 12.34
N VAL A 260 -7.97 -30.34 12.60
CA VAL A 260 -8.48 -29.00 12.91
C VAL A 260 -8.20 -28.08 11.73
N MET A 261 -9.29 -27.63 11.13
CA MET A 261 -9.37 -26.58 10.11
C MET A 261 -8.93 -25.23 10.68
N GLU A 262 -7.67 -25.08 11.06
CA GLU A 262 -7.14 -23.77 11.43
C GLU A 262 -7.08 -22.88 10.17
N PRO A 263 -7.73 -21.70 10.18
CA PRO A 263 -7.84 -20.87 8.98
C PRO A 263 -6.47 -20.41 8.47
N LEU A 264 -5.49 -20.27 9.36
CA LEU A 264 -4.15 -19.82 9.05
C LEU A 264 -3.13 -20.95 9.01
N HIS A 265 -3.59 -22.21 8.89
CA HIS A 265 -2.70 -23.25 8.41
C HIS A 265 -1.50 -23.47 9.37
N GLY A 266 -1.72 -23.40 10.69
CA GLY A 266 -0.68 -23.53 11.71
C GLY A 266 0.35 -22.38 11.78
N LEU A 267 0.17 -21.31 10.98
CA LEU A 267 1.01 -20.12 11.00
C LEU A 267 0.41 -19.05 11.92
N THR A 268 1.27 -18.27 12.57
CA THR A 268 0.83 -17.04 13.24
C THR A 268 0.31 -16.03 12.20
N PRO A 269 -0.61 -15.12 12.58
CA PRO A 269 -1.09 -14.08 11.67
C PRO A 269 0.00 -13.27 10.99
N GLU A 270 1.07 -12.94 11.72
CA GLU A 270 2.24 -12.24 11.20
C GLU A 270 2.97 -13.04 10.13
N ARG A 271 3.29 -14.31 10.41
CA ARG A 271 3.95 -15.19 9.43
C ARG A 271 3.09 -15.42 8.19
N TYR A 272 1.78 -15.59 8.38
CA TYR A 272 0.84 -15.74 7.28
C TYR A 272 0.79 -14.48 6.41
N TRP A 273 0.74 -13.30 7.03
CA TRP A 273 0.78 -12.01 6.33
C TRP A 273 2.07 -11.85 5.53
N THR A 274 3.23 -12.11 6.16
CA THR A 274 4.55 -12.02 5.53
C THR A 274 4.65 -12.96 4.35
N LEU A 275 4.24 -14.22 4.53
CA LEU A 275 4.22 -15.21 3.46
C LEU A 275 3.27 -14.78 2.32
N ARG A 276 2.08 -14.26 2.63
CA ARG A 276 1.10 -13.77 1.65
C ARG A 276 1.70 -12.69 0.76
N GLU A 277 2.30 -11.65 1.35
CA GLU A 277 2.88 -10.56 0.55
C GLU A 277 4.15 -10.99 -0.18
N PHE A 278 5.03 -11.79 0.45
CA PHE A 278 6.29 -12.25 -0.16
C PHE A 278 6.09 -13.23 -1.33
N THR A 279 5.01 -14.00 -1.30
CA THR A 279 4.63 -14.92 -2.39
C THR A 279 3.69 -14.32 -3.41
N ARG A 280 3.11 -13.13 -3.15
CA ARG A 280 2.02 -12.57 -3.96
C ARG A 280 2.32 -12.53 -5.45
N LYS A 281 3.48 -11.99 -5.85
CA LYS A 281 3.88 -11.90 -7.26
C LYS A 281 3.93 -13.26 -7.94
N ASN A 282 4.54 -14.25 -7.27
CA ASN A 282 4.63 -15.62 -7.77
C ASN A 282 3.25 -16.28 -7.85
N ARG A 283 2.36 -16.02 -6.88
CA ARG A 283 0.97 -16.50 -6.90
C ARG A 283 0.16 -15.86 -8.01
N SER A 284 0.41 -14.59 -8.36
CA SER A 284 -0.19 -13.95 -9.54
C SER A 284 0.31 -14.58 -10.84
N MET A 285 1.61 -14.86 -10.95
CA MET A 285 2.17 -15.58 -12.11
C MET A 285 1.57 -16.99 -12.23
N LEU A 286 1.42 -17.71 -11.11
CA LEU A 286 0.80 -19.03 -11.09
C LEU A 286 -0.65 -18.98 -11.61
N THR A 287 -1.46 -18.02 -11.18
CA THR A 287 -2.83 -17.85 -11.72
C THR A 287 -2.82 -17.65 -13.23
N LYS A 288 -1.90 -16.83 -13.75
CA LYS A 288 -1.76 -16.59 -15.20
C LYS A 288 -1.39 -17.88 -15.93
N VAL A 289 -0.43 -18.63 -15.42
CA VAL A 289 0.01 -19.92 -15.97
C VAL A 289 -1.13 -20.93 -15.98
N LEU A 290 -1.86 -21.07 -14.86
CA LEU A 290 -3.03 -21.96 -14.77
C LEU A 290 -4.13 -21.55 -15.75
N TRP A 291 -4.35 -20.23 -15.91
CA TRP A 291 -5.28 -19.72 -16.91
C TRP A 291 -4.84 -20.11 -18.33
N LEU A 292 -3.56 -19.93 -18.68
CA LEU A 292 -3.03 -20.34 -19.99
C LEU A 292 -3.22 -21.84 -20.25
N LEU A 293 -2.93 -22.69 -19.28
CA LEU A 293 -3.09 -24.16 -19.40
C LEU A 293 -4.54 -24.61 -19.57
N ALA A 294 -5.50 -23.85 -19.04
CA ALA A 294 -6.92 -24.11 -19.23
C ALA A 294 -7.43 -23.75 -20.65
N HIS A 295 -6.63 -23.04 -21.45
CA HIS A 295 -6.96 -22.67 -22.82
C HIS A 295 -6.23 -23.58 -23.82
N ASN A 296 -6.74 -23.67 -25.05
CA ASN A 296 -6.16 -24.49 -26.12
C ASN A 296 -4.83 -23.90 -26.60
N LEU A 297 -3.75 -24.21 -25.89
CA LEU A 297 -2.38 -23.92 -26.31
C LEU A 297 -1.91 -24.96 -27.34
N ALA A 298 -1.03 -24.52 -28.25
CA ALA A 298 -0.27 -25.45 -29.09
C ALA A 298 0.58 -26.39 -28.20
N PRO A 299 0.82 -27.65 -28.61
CA PRO A 299 1.54 -28.64 -27.79
C PRO A 299 2.88 -28.14 -27.26
N GLU A 300 3.67 -27.47 -28.09
CA GLU A 300 4.97 -26.90 -27.77
C GLU A 300 4.90 -25.81 -26.68
N HIS A 301 3.90 -24.94 -26.76
CA HIS A 301 3.67 -23.90 -25.75
C HIS A 301 3.14 -24.50 -24.45
N ARG A 302 2.33 -25.56 -24.53
CA ARG A 302 1.81 -26.24 -23.34
C ARG A 302 2.93 -26.82 -22.49
N VAL A 303 3.90 -27.50 -23.10
CA VAL A 303 5.07 -28.07 -22.38
C VAL A 303 5.85 -26.98 -21.66
N GLN A 304 6.09 -25.83 -22.31
CA GLN A 304 6.79 -24.70 -21.68
C GLN A 304 6.01 -24.12 -20.49
N VAL A 305 4.69 -23.93 -20.64
CA VAL A 305 3.84 -23.38 -19.58
C VAL A 305 3.68 -24.38 -18.42
N GLU A 306 3.69 -25.69 -18.69
CA GLU A 306 3.72 -26.73 -17.65
C GLU A 306 5.05 -26.70 -16.87
N GLN A 307 6.19 -26.51 -17.53
CA GLN A 307 7.47 -26.32 -16.85
C GLN A 307 7.46 -25.05 -15.97
N GLU A 308 6.96 -23.93 -16.49
CA GLU A 308 6.85 -22.67 -15.71
C GLU A 308 5.97 -22.86 -14.47
N ARG A 309 4.88 -23.63 -14.59
CA ARG A 309 4.02 -23.99 -13.44
C ARG A 309 4.83 -24.72 -12.37
N ASP A 310 5.60 -25.74 -12.76
CA ASP A 310 6.33 -26.60 -11.83
C ASP A 310 7.50 -25.84 -11.17
N ASP A 311 8.18 -24.97 -11.91
CA ASP A 311 9.20 -24.04 -11.38
C ASP A 311 8.59 -23.07 -10.35
N LEU A 312 7.39 -22.53 -10.64
CA LEU A 312 6.67 -21.64 -9.73
C LEU A 312 6.23 -22.36 -8.46
N TYR A 313 5.75 -23.61 -8.56
CA TYR A 313 5.47 -24.45 -7.38
C TYR A 313 6.74 -24.59 -6.56
N THR A 314 7.82 -25.16 -7.12
CA THR A 314 9.10 -25.37 -6.43
C THR A 314 9.60 -24.10 -5.71
N LEU A 315 9.52 -22.94 -6.37
CA LEU A 315 9.89 -21.65 -5.79
C LEU A 315 8.99 -21.26 -4.61
N LEU A 316 7.67 -21.39 -4.76
CA LEU A 316 6.71 -21.07 -3.70
C LEU A 316 6.89 -21.99 -2.48
N GLU A 317 7.17 -23.27 -2.71
CA GLU A 317 7.43 -24.26 -1.66
C GLU A 317 8.67 -23.90 -0.84
N SER A 318 9.76 -23.54 -1.52
CA SER A 318 10.99 -23.06 -0.86
C SER A 318 10.71 -21.81 0.02
N LYS A 319 9.84 -20.90 -0.45
CA LYS A 319 9.44 -19.72 0.34
C LYS A 319 8.63 -20.09 1.57
N VAL A 320 7.71 -21.05 1.46
CA VAL A 320 6.95 -21.57 2.62
C VAL A 320 7.89 -22.18 3.64
N GLU A 321 8.83 -23.03 3.20
CA GLU A 321 9.75 -23.70 4.10
C GLU A 321 10.68 -22.71 4.83
N THR A 322 11.12 -21.65 4.12
CA THR A 322 11.87 -20.54 4.72
C THR A 322 11.04 -19.83 5.80
N ALA A 323 9.76 -19.53 5.51
CA ALA A 323 8.86 -18.89 6.46
C ALA A 323 8.56 -19.76 7.70
N ARG A 324 8.59 -21.09 7.55
CA ARG A 324 8.43 -22.03 8.68
C ARG A 324 9.66 -22.08 9.58
N LYS A 325 10.86 -22.09 8.99
CA LYS A 325 12.13 -22.24 9.71
C LYS A 325 12.60 -20.96 10.38
N SER A 326 12.22 -19.79 9.86
CA SER A 326 12.61 -18.54 10.48
C SER A 326 11.92 -18.39 11.84
N SER A 327 12.69 -18.50 12.92
CA SER A 327 12.29 -18.04 14.25
C SER A 327 12.13 -16.52 14.30
N ASP A 328 12.74 -15.80 13.35
CA ASP A 328 13.02 -14.36 13.42
C ASP A 328 12.38 -13.56 12.26
N LEU A 329 11.29 -14.03 11.65
CA LEU A 329 10.54 -13.27 10.64
C LEU A 329 9.41 -12.43 11.25
#